data_AF-A0A3L7NFC9-F1
#
_entry.id   AF-A0A3L7NFC9-F1
#
_cell.length_a   1.000
_cell.length_b   1.000
_cell.length_c   1.000
_cell.angle_alpha   90.00
_cell.angle_beta   90.00
_cell.angle_gamma   90.00
#
_symmetry.space_group_name_H-M   'P 1'
#
loop_
_entity.id
_entity.type
_entity.pdbx_description
1 polymer ?
#
loop_
_entity_poly.entity_id
_entity_poly.type
_entity_poly.pdbx_seq_one_letter_code
_entity_poly.pdbx_strand_id
1 'polypeptide(L)' 'MRVAFVVAAMLFCAPVFAQGVKFKSVTNSIGIELIEIPAGKFTMGSPASEKDREDNEAQVAVTMTKPSV' A
#
# COMPACT_ATOMS: atom_id res chain seq x y z
N MET A 1 19.03 -20.39 30.55
CA MET A 1 19.51 -19.12 29.95
C MET A 1 19.12 -18.92 28.48
N ARG A 2 19.13 -19.95 27.62
CA ARG A 2 18.72 -19.80 26.19
C ARG A 2 17.21 -19.61 25.97
N VAL A 3 16.37 -20.26 26.77
CA VAL A 3 14.90 -20.19 26.64
C VAL A 3 14.34 -18.83 27.10
N ALA A 4 14.87 -18.27 28.19
CA ALA A 4 14.46 -16.97 28.71
C ALA A 4 14.75 -15.81 27.73
N PHE A 5 15.86 -15.89 26.97
CA PHE A 5 16.20 -14.91 25.95
C PHE A 5 15.26 -14.95 24.74
N VAL A 6 14.82 -16.15 24.33
CA VAL A 6 13.88 -16.31 23.20
C VAL A 6 12.48 -15.81 23.56
N VAL A 7 12.02 -16.06 24.79
CA VAL A 7 10.73 -15.57 25.29
C VAL A 7 10.73 -14.03 25.45
N ALA A 8 11.84 -13.45 25.94
CA ALA A 8 11.99 -12.00 26.02
C ALA A 8 12.05 -11.31 24.63
N ALA A 9 12.67 -11.96 23.63
CA ALA A 9 12.71 -11.44 22.26
C ALA A 9 11.35 -11.51 21.55
N MET A 10 10.53 -12.54 21.81
CA MET A 10 9.17 -12.63 21.28
C MET A 10 8.22 -11.62 21.94
N LEU A 11 8.41 -11.28 23.22
CA LEU A 11 7.61 -10.28 23.93
C LEU A 11 7.93 -8.83 23.53
N PHE A 12 9.06 -8.58 22.85
CA PHE A 12 9.41 -7.27 22.29
C PHE A 12 8.98 -7.08 20.81
N CYS A 13 8.37 -8.09 20.18
CA CYS A 13 8.03 -8.09 18.76
C CYS A 13 6.58 -7.64 18.44
N ALA A 14 5.76 -7.36 19.44
CA ALA A 14 4.38 -6.90 19.27
C ALA A 14 4.22 -5.54 19.98
N PRO A 15 4.28 -4.38 19.27
CA PRO A 15 3.28 -4.03 18.25
C PRO A 15 3.82 -3.08 17.16
N VAL A 16 4.87 -3.43 16.41
CA VAL A 16 5.31 -2.57 15.28
C VAL A 16 4.43 -2.78 14.04
N PHE A 17 3.67 -3.88 13.98
CA PHE A 17 2.87 -4.27 12.81
C PHE A 17 1.47 -3.63 12.71
N ALA A 18 1.04 -2.80 13.68
CA ALA A 18 -0.37 -2.34 13.76
C ALA A 18 -0.58 -0.82 13.56
N GLN A 19 0.43 -0.07 13.11
CA GLN A 19 0.21 1.34 12.76
C GLN A 19 -0.45 1.42 11.38
N GLY A 20 -1.79 1.33 11.35
CA GLY A 20 -2.56 1.60 10.15
C GLY A 20 -2.27 3.00 9.62
N VAL A 21 -1.92 3.11 8.34
CA VAL A 21 -1.66 4.39 7.69
C VAL A 21 -2.98 5.16 7.63
N LYS A 22 -3.09 6.24 8.40
CA LYS A 22 -4.25 7.14 8.35
C LYS A 22 -4.10 8.08 7.16
N PHE A 23 -4.89 7.87 6.12
CA PHE A 23 -4.98 8.78 4.97
C PHE A 23 -5.94 9.94 5.24
N LYS A 24 -5.71 11.07 4.56
CA LYS A 24 -6.61 12.22 4.60
C LYS A 24 -7.82 11.96 3.70
N SER A 25 -9.02 12.32 4.14
CA SER A 25 -10.25 12.19 3.34
C SER A 25 -11.02 13.50 3.19
N VAL A 26 -11.83 13.59 2.13
CA VAL A 26 -12.74 14.70 1.82
C VAL A 26 -14.07 14.13 1.34
N THR A 27 -15.18 14.73 1.75
CA THR A 27 -16.52 14.38 1.23
C THR A 27 -16.95 15.40 0.19
N ASN A 28 -17.34 14.96 -0.99
CA ASN A 28 -17.84 15.85 -2.04
C ASN A 28 -19.31 16.28 -1.80
N SER A 29 -19.83 17.17 -2.65
CA SER A 29 -21.19 17.72 -2.51
C SER A 29 -22.33 16.71 -2.67
N ILE A 30 -22.04 15.53 -3.23
CA ILE A 30 -23.00 14.41 -3.37
C ILE A 30 -22.82 13.33 -2.31
N GLY A 31 -21.97 13.56 -1.31
CA GLY A 31 -21.80 12.68 -0.15
C GLY A 31 -20.81 11.52 -0.33
N ILE A 32 -19.99 11.52 -1.40
CA ILE A 32 -18.95 10.50 -1.60
C ILE A 32 -17.72 10.87 -0.79
N GLU A 33 -17.21 9.91 0.00
CA GLU A 33 -15.92 10.02 0.69
C GLU A 33 -14.77 9.63 -0.27
N LEU A 34 -13.81 10.54 -0.39
CA LEU A 34 -12.61 10.41 -1.21
C LEU A 34 -11.39 10.37 -0.29
N ILE A 35 -10.42 9.50 -0.59
CA ILE A 35 -9.19 9.35 0.18
C ILE A 35 -8.01 9.85 -0.65
N GLU A 36 -7.15 10.64 -0.03
CA GLU A 36 -5.95 11.19 -0.67
C GLU A 36 -4.92 10.08 -0.92
N ILE A 37 -4.56 9.89 -2.19
CA ILE A 37 -3.46 9.02 -2.62
C ILE A 37 -2.17 9.85 -2.64
N PRO A 38 -1.11 9.45 -1.91
CA PRO A 38 0.13 10.21 -1.87
C PRO A 38 0.88 10.17 -3.20
N ALA A 39 1.74 11.17 -3.42
CA ALA A 39 2.74 11.12 -4.50
C ALA A 39 3.61 9.85 -4.35
N GLY A 40 3.96 9.21 -5.46
CA GLY A 40 4.62 7.92 -5.41
C GLY A 40 4.94 7.33 -6.78
N LYS A 41 5.54 6.14 -6.77
CA LYS A 41 5.85 5.38 -7.97
C LYS A 41 5.16 4.03 -7.92
N PHE A 42 4.64 3.58 -9.05
CA PHE A 42 4.04 2.26 -9.17
C PHE A 42 4.18 1.74 -10.59
N THR A 43 3.98 0.44 -10.78
CA THR A 43 3.94 -0.19 -12.10
C THR A 43 2.48 -0.36 -12.49
N MET A 44 2.07 0.24 -13.60
CA MET A 44 0.76 0.06 -14.21
C MET A 44 0.84 -1.05 -15.27
N GLY A 45 -0.22 -1.83 -15.46
CA GLY A 45 -0.28 -2.93 -16.43
C GLY A 45 -0.05 -4.31 -15.79
N SER A 46 -0.32 -5.38 -16.55
CA SER A 46 -0.22 -6.77 -16.09
C SER A 46 1.09 -7.45 -16.53
N PRO A 47 1.69 -8.31 -15.68
CA PRO A 47 2.82 -9.12 -16.09
C PRO A 47 2.51 -9.97 -17.32
N ALA A 48 3.52 -10.22 -18.16
CA ALA A 48 3.36 -11.01 -19.38
C ALA A 48 2.86 -12.45 -19.14
N SER A 49 3.06 -12.99 -17.93
CA SER A 49 2.62 -14.33 -17.52
C SER A 49 1.23 -14.36 -16.88
N GLU A 50 0.57 -13.21 -16.71
CA GLU A 50 -0.77 -13.16 -16.10
C GLU A 50 -1.79 -13.83 -17.03
N LYS A 51 -2.59 -14.73 -16.47
CA LYS A 51 -3.63 -15.43 -17.22
C LYS A 51 -4.70 -14.41 -17.65
N ASP A 52 -5.15 -14.53 -18.89
CA ASP A 52 -6.19 -13.68 -19.50
C ASP A 52 -5.75 -12.20 -19.69
N ARG A 53 -4.43 -11.92 -19.66
CA ARG A 53 -3.85 -10.64 -20.08
C ARG A 53 -4.14 -10.36 -21.55
N GLU A 54 -4.53 -9.12 -21.85
CA GLU A 54 -4.63 -8.59 -23.20
C GLU A 54 -3.36 -7.86 -23.67
N ASP A 55 -3.21 -7.70 -24.99
CA ASP A 55 -2.01 -7.11 -25.61
C ASP A 55 -1.77 -5.64 -25.22
N ASN A 56 -2.81 -4.92 -24.81
CA ASN A 56 -2.75 -3.51 -24.43
C ASN A 56 -2.40 -3.27 -22.94
N GLU A 57 -2.04 -4.31 -22.19
CA GLU A 57 -1.76 -4.21 -20.75
C GLU A 57 -0.26 -4.26 -20.39
N ALA A 58 0.62 -3.83 -21.30
CA ALA A 58 2.06 -3.83 -21.05
C ALA A 58 2.42 -3.04 -19.77
N GLN A 59 3.41 -3.54 -19.01
CA GLN A 59 3.83 -2.89 -17.77
C GLN A 59 4.61 -1.60 -18.03
N VAL A 60 4.20 -0.52 -17.35
CA VAL A 60 4.79 0.82 -17.44
C VAL A 60 5.06 1.37 -16.05
N ALA A 61 6.27 1.91 -15.84
CA ALA A 61 6.62 2.60 -14.60
C ALA A 61 6.01 4.01 -14.58
N VAL A 62 5.11 4.27 -13.64
CA VAL A 62 4.41 5.54 -13.47
C VAL A 62 4.91 6.26 -12.22
N THR A 63 5.08 7.58 -12.32
CA THR A 63 5.40 8.44 -11.17
C THR A 63 4.30 9.50 -11.03
N MET A 64 3.58 9.46 -9.90
CA MET A 64 2.67 10.52 -9.49
C MET A 64 3.45 11.55 -8.68
N THR A 65 3.58 12.77 -9.22
CA THR A 65 4.40 13.83 -8.62
C THR A 65 3.67 14.65 -7.56
N LYS A 66 2.34 14.51 -7.46
CA LYS A 66 1.50 15.24 -6.51
C LYS A 66 0.45 14.29 -5.90
N PRO A 67 0.03 14.52 -4.64
CA PRO A 67 -1.12 13.84 -4.07
C PRO A 67 -2.40 14.11 -4.88
N SER A 68 -3.35 13.17 -4.85
CA SER A 68 -4.63 13.27 -5.56
C SER A 68 -5.79 12.78 -4.67
N VAL A 69 -6.94 13.47 -4.75
CA VAL A 69 -8.22 13.14 -4.08
C VAL A 69 -9.31 12.90 -5.11
#